data_AF-A0A940HU30-F1
#
_entry.id   AF-A0A940HU30-F1
#
_cell.length_a   1.000
_cell.length_b   1.000
_cell.length_c   1.000
_cell.angle_alpha   90.00
_cell.angle_beta   90.00
_cell.angle_gamma   90.00
#
_symmetry.space_group_name_H-M   'P 1'
#
loop_
_entity.id
_entity.type
_entity.pdbx_description
1 polymer ?
#
loop_
_entity_poly.entity_id
_entity_poly.type
_entity_poly.pdbx_seq_one_letter_code
_entity_poly.pdbx_strand_id
1 'polypeptide(L)'
;MEETKKDQPSTTHKIGIYMWIWGLLFILSFCSYMVDWFQFQGLLRWTLILTFMFLKAGLIMAFFMHLFWERYALVNVLLWPMTAIACFVFLMVAEFKYTLFTRLFYFVVGGGV
;
A
#
# COMPACT_ATOMS: atom_id res chain seq x y z
N MET A 1 -30.58 0.18 -54.46
CA MET A 1 -31.43 0.53 -53.29
C MET A 1 -31.25 -0.65 -52.34
N GLU A 2 -30.45 -0.59 -51.28
CA GLU A 2 -30.13 0.52 -50.38
C GLU A 2 -28.65 0.49 -49.96
N GLU A 3 -28.11 1.68 -49.77
CA GLU A 3 -26.83 1.94 -49.13
C GLU A 3 -26.90 1.73 -47.60
N THR A 4 -25.72 1.76 -46.98
CA THR A 4 -25.43 2.04 -45.55
C THR A 4 -25.63 0.84 -44.60
N LYS A 5 -24.68 0.47 -43.73
CA LYS A 5 -23.84 1.33 -42.90
C LYS A 5 -22.63 0.53 -42.37
N LYS A 6 -21.41 0.92 -42.78
CA LYS A 6 -20.21 0.84 -41.92
C LYS A 6 -20.56 1.56 -40.63
N ASP A 7 -20.20 1.00 -39.48
CA ASP A 7 -19.87 1.68 -38.20
C ASP A 7 -20.13 0.71 -37.05
N GLN A 8 -19.23 -0.27 -36.85
CA GLN A 8 -19.04 -0.80 -35.50
C GLN A 8 -18.15 0.21 -34.77
N PRO A 9 -18.67 0.97 -33.79
CA PRO A 9 -17.82 1.84 -32.99
C PRO A 9 -16.90 0.93 -32.18
N SER A 10 -15.62 0.93 -32.55
CA SER A 10 -14.55 0.45 -31.69
C SER A 10 -14.72 1.15 -30.34
N THR A 11 -15.01 0.38 -29.30
CA THR A 11 -14.96 0.88 -27.93
C THR A 11 -13.49 1.08 -27.55
N THR A 12 -12.88 2.08 -28.18
CA THR A 12 -11.56 2.67 -27.96
C THR A 12 -11.59 3.43 -26.64
N HIS A 13 -11.91 2.73 -25.56
CA HIS A 13 -11.80 3.28 -24.23
C HIS A 13 -10.95 2.33 -23.41
N LYS A 14 -9.94 2.91 -22.74
CA LYS A 14 -9.07 2.36 -21.68
C LYS A 14 -7.60 2.10 -22.01
N ILE A 15 -7.13 2.09 -23.27
CA ILE A 15 -5.68 1.90 -23.54
C ILE A 15 -4.83 3.05 -22.97
N GLY A 16 -5.31 4.29 -23.08
CA GLY A 16 -4.61 5.47 -22.55
C GLY A 16 -4.49 5.47 -21.01
N ILE A 17 -5.51 4.94 -20.32
CA ILE A 17 -5.49 4.80 -18.86
C ILE A 17 -4.36 3.85 -18.44
N TYR A 18 -4.26 2.67 -19.06
CA TYR A 18 -3.22 1.68 -18.71
C TYR A 18 -1.81 2.20 -18.97
N MET A 19 -1.58 2.89 -20.10
CA MET A 19 -0.27 3.50 -20.38
C MET A 19 0.10 4.59 -19.36
N TRP A 20 -0.88 5.37 -18.89
CA TRP A 20 -0.65 6.39 -17.87
C TRP A 20 -0.30 5.78 -16.50
N ILE A 21 -1.05 4.75 -16.08
CA ILE A 21 -0.79 4.04 -14.81
C ILE A 21 0.57 3.34 -14.85
N TRP A 22 0.92 2.75 -15.99
CA TRP A 22 2.23 2.14 -16.20
C TRP A 22 3.35 3.19 -16.09
N GLY A 23 3.18 4.37 -16.70
CA GLY A 23 4.10 5.49 -16.53
C GLY A 23 4.23 5.98 -15.09
N LEU A 24 3.12 6.05 -14.35
CA LEU A 24 3.12 6.38 -12.92
C LEU A 24 3.85 5.32 -12.08
N LEU A 25 3.61 4.02 -12.32
CA LEU A 25 4.32 2.93 -11.65
C LEU A 25 5.82 2.98 -11.95
N PHE A 26 6.20 3.36 -13.17
CA PHE A 26 7.58 3.54 -13.56
C PHE A 26 8.24 4.71 -12.81
N ILE A 27 7.60 5.89 -12.79
CA ILE A 27 8.06 7.06 -12.03
C ILE A 27 8.23 6.72 -10.55
N LEU A 28 7.26 6.00 -9.98
CA LEU A 28 7.24 5.67 -8.57
C LEU A 28 8.34 4.66 -8.22
N SER A 29 8.60 3.70 -9.10
CA SER A 29 9.71 2.74 -8.97
C SER A 29 11.07 3.44 -9.07
N PHE A 30 11.21 4.39 -10.00
CA PHE A 30 12.41 5.22 -10.12
C PHE A 30 12.62 6.07 -8.87
N CYS A 31 11.57 6.70 -8.35
CA CYS A 31 11.64 7.51 -7.13
C CYS A 31 12.02 6.66 -5.90
N SER A 32 11.46 5.45 -5.78
CA SER A 32 11.85 4.49 -4.74
C SER A 32 13.34 4.13 -4.83
N TYR A 33 13.86 3.87 -6.03
CA TYR A 33 15.28 3.58 -6.23
C TYR A 33 16.17 4.77 -5.88
N MET A 34 15.72 5.99 -6.21
CA MET A 34 16.45 7.21 -5.92
C MET A 34 16.58 7.45 -4.41
N VAL A 35 15.57 7.08 -3.62
CA VAL A 35 15.64 7.12 -2.14
C VAL A 35 16.75 6.23 -1.59
N ASP A 36 16.88 5.01 -2.12
CA ASP A 36 17.98 4.12 -1.73
C ASP A 36 19.32 4.67 -2.22
N TRP A 37 19.37 5.36 -3.37
CA TRP A 37 20.59 6.00 -3.87
C TRP A 37 21.08 7.17 -3.00
N PHE A 38 20.16 7.98 -2.47
CA PHE A 38 20.50 9.09 -1.57
C PHE A 38 20.95 8.64 -0.17
N GLN A 39 20.93 7.32 0.12
CA GLN A 39 21.49 6.72 1.34
C GLN A 39 21.07 7.44 2.63
N PHE A 40 19.79 7.84 2.71
CA PHE A 40 19.26 8.44 3.93
C PHE A 40 19.48 7.50 5.13
N GLN A 41 20.09 8.01 6.20
CA GLN A 41 20.34 7.24 7.42
C GLN A 41 19.19 7.40 8.42
N GLY A 42 18.96 6.33 9.19
CA GLY A 42 17.98 6.32 10.29
C GLY A 42 16.52 6.18 9.85
N LEU A 43 15.62 6.77 10.63
CA LEU A 43 14.16 6.62 10.49
C LEU A 43 13.62 7.15 9.15
N LEU A 44 14.31 8.13 8.56
CA LEU A 44 13.88 8.79 7.32
C LEU A 44 13.84 7.81 6.13
N ARG A 45 14.76 6.83 6.10
CA ARG A 45 14.73 5.75 5.10
C ARG A 45 13.52 4.85 5.27
N TRP A 46 13.21 4.48 6.51
CA TRP A 46 12.10 3.58 6.82
C TRP A 46 10.76 4.19 6.43
N THR A 47 10.51 5.45 6.80
CA THR A 47 9.25 6.13 6.45
C THR A 47 9.10 6.27 4.94
N LEU A 48 10.19 6.55 4.24
CA LEU A 48 10.16 6.85 2.82
C LEU A 48 9.99 5.57 1.97
N ILE A 49 10.70 4.49 2.31
CA ILE A 49 10.50 3.17 1.67
C ILE A 49 9.07 2.67 1.89
N LEU A 50 8.56 2.75 3.12
CA LEU A 50 7.19 2.35 3.43
C LEU A 50 6.18 3.17 2.62
N THR A 51 6.39 4.49 2.50
CA THR A 51 5.53 5.38 1.71
C THR A 51 5.52 4.97 0.23
N PHE A 52 6.69 4.70 -0.37
CA PHE A 52 6.77 4.23 -1.76
C PHE A 52 6.15 2.85 -1.97
N MET A 53 6.32 1.93 -1.00
CA MET A 53 5.65 0.62 -1.02
C MET A 53 4.13 0.75 -0.99
N PHE A 54 3.59 1.58 -0.09
CA PHE A 54 2.15 1.81 0.02
C PHE A 54 1.58 2.50 -1.23
N LEU A 55 2.26 3.53 -1.75
CA LEU A 55 1.80 4.21 -2.97
C LEU A 55 1.75 3.23 -4.16
N LYS A 56 2.79 2.40 -4.36
CA LYS A 56 2.80 1.48 -5.51
C LYS A 56 1.76 0.38 -5.34
N ALA A 57 1.65 -0.19 -4.14
CA ALA A 57 0.64 -1.22 -3.84
C ALA A 57 -0.77 -0.65 -4.01
N GLY A 58 -1.02 0.57 -3.52
CA GLY A 58 -2.28 1.28 -3.70
C GLY A 58 -2.61 1.55 -5.17
N LEU A 59 -1.62 1.94 -5.98
CA LEU A 59 -1.82 2.16 -7.42
C LEU A 59 -2.18 0.85 -8.16
N ILE A 60 -1.51 -0.26 -7.81
CA ILE A 60 -1.82 -1.58 -8.37
C ILE A 60 -3.22 -2.02 -7.94
N MET A 61 -3.56 -1.85 -6.66
CA MET A 61 -4.87 -2.17 -6.12
C MET A 61 -6.00 -1.40 -6.81
N ALA A 62 -5.83 -0.09 -7.02
CA ALA A 62 -6.84 0.76 -7.63
C ALA A 62 -7.12 0.39 -9.09
N PHE A 63 -6.07 0.09 -9.87
CA PHE A 63 -6.19 -0.05 -11.33
C PHE A 63 -6.01 -1.47 -11.86
N PHE A 64 -5.02 -2.22 -11.38
CA PHE A 64 -4.75 -3.57 -11.87
C PHE A 64 -5.75 -4.59 -11.34
N MET A 65 -6.13 -4.47 -10.07
CA MET A 65 -7.20 -5.29 -9.50
C MET A 65 -8.61 -4.74 -9.79
N HIS A 66 -8.71 -3.60 -10.49
CA HIS A 66 -9.97 -2.98 -10.89
C HIS A 66 -11.01 -2.89 -9.73
N LEU A 67 -10.49 -2.71 -8.51
CA LEU A 67 -11.21 -2.84 -7.24
C LEU A 67 -12.40 -1.88 -7.13
N PHE A 68 -12.33 -0.76 -7.86
CA PHE A 68 -13.35 0.28 -7.89
C PHE A 68 -14.57 -0.05 -8.78
N TRP A 69 -14.50 -1.06 -9.64
CA TRP A 69 -15.59 -1.39 -10.57
C TRP A 69 -16.13 -2.82 -10.39
N GLU A 70 -15.47 -3.62 -9.55
CA GLU A 70 -15.89 -4.99 -9.25
C GLU A 70 -16.62 -5.07 -7.90
N ARG A 71 -17.30 -6.20 -7.67
CA ARG A 71 -18.20 -6.43 -6.53
C ARG A 71 -17.47 -6.19 -5.21
N TYR A 72 -18.11 -5.44 -4.29
CA TYR A 72 -17.62 -5.18 -2.93
C TYR A 72 -17.17 -6.45 -2.17
N ALA A 73 -17.67 -7.62 -2.55
CA ALA A 73 -17.24 -8.91 -2.01
C ALA A 73 -15.73 -9.19 -2.19
N LEU A 74 -15.13 -8.89 -3.35
CA LEU A 74 -13.70 -9.09 -3.58
C LEU A 74 -12.85 -8.09 -2.79
N VAL A 75 -13.34 -6.85 -2.68
CA VAL A 75 -12.72 -5.80 -1.85
C VAL A 75 -12.66 -6.24 -0.40
N ASN A 76 -13.79 -6.71 0.13
CA ASN A 76 -13.91 -7.15 1.51
C ASN A 76 -13.00 -8.37 1.76
N VAL A 77 -13.03 -9.39 0.89
CA VAL A 77 -12.17 -10.59 1.01
C VAL A 77 -10.68 -10.26 1.07
N LEU A 78 -10.20 -9.26 0.33
CA LEU A 78 -8.79 -8.87 0.38
C LEU A 78 -8.47 -7.93 1.55
N LEU A 79 -9.38 -7.04 1.94
CA LEU A 79 -9.17 -6.12 3.07
C LEU A 79 -9.15 -6.84 4.41
N TRP A 80 -9.99 -7.86 4.61
CA TRP A 80 -10.07 -8.64 5.85
C TRP A 80 -8.73 -9.22 6.31
N PRO A 81 -7.97 -9.97 5.48
CA PRO A 81 -6.67 -10.51 5.90
C PRO A 81 -5.64 -9.41 6.16
N MET A 82 -5.61 -8.33 5.36
CA MET A 82 -4.69 -7.21 5.60
C MET A 82 -5.00 -6.49 6.92
N THR A 83 -6.29 -6.28 7.22
CA THR A 83 -6.74 -5.63 8.46
C THR A 83 -6.44 -6.52 9.67
N ALA A 84 -6.63 -7.83 9.55
CA ALA A 84 -6.29 -8.79 10.61
C ALA A 84 -4.79 -8.76 10.94
N ILE A 85 -3.92 -8.74 9.93
CA ILE A 85 -2.46 -8.63 10.13
C ILE A 85 -2.11 -7.31 10.82
N ALA A 86 -2.69 -6.19 10.37
CA ALA A 86 -2.45 -4.88 10.99
C ALA A 86 -2.92 -4.85 12.46
N CYS A 87 -4.08 -5.45 12.76
CA CYS A 87 -4.59 -5.58 14.13
C CYS A 87 -3.66 -6.44 14.99
N PHE A 88 -3.16 -7.55 14.47
CA PHE A 88 -2.21 -8.42 15.19
C PHE A 88 -0.89 -7.69 15.51
N VAL A 89 -0.34 -6.94 14.56
CA VAL A 89 0.84 -6.10 14.79
C VAL A 89 0.57 -5.04 15.85
N PHE A 90 -0.60 -4.40 15.82
CA PHE A 90 -0.99 -3.40 16.82
C PHE A 90 -1.05 -4.00 18.24
N LEU A 91 -1.65 -5.18 18.39
CA LEU A 91 -1.67 -5.90 19.68
C LEU A 91 -0.25 -6.23 20.16
N MET A 92 0.64 -6.69 19.27
CA MET A 92 2.04 -6.97 19.62
C MET A 92 2.78 -5.71 20.12
N VAL A 93 2.54 -4.55 19.49
CA VAL A 93 3.10 -3.27 19.94
C VAL A 93 2.55 -2.86 21.31
N ALA A 94 1.26 -3.10 21.56
CA ALA A 94 0.65 -2.84 22.87
C ALA A 94 1.30 -3.69 23.97
N GLU A 95 1.42 -5.01 23.75
CA GLU A 95 2.07 -5.95 24.69
C GLU A 95 3.53 -5.58 24.98
N PHE A 96 4.28 -5.15 23.97
CA PHE A 96 5.65 -4.67 24.14
C PHE A 96 5.71 -3.46 25.09
N LYS A 97 4.80 -2.49 24.94
CA LYS A 97 4.74 -1.32 25.83
C LYS A 97 4.39 -1.70 27.27
N TYR A 98 3.44 -2.61 27.47
CA TYR A 98 3.10 -3.10 28.81
C TYR A 98 4.26 -3.86 29.46
N THR A 99 4.98 -4.67 28.71
CA THR A 99 6.17 -5.41 29.19
C THR A 99 7.31 -4.46 29.56
N LEU A 100 7.61 -3.47 28.72
CA LEU A 100 8.62 -2.46 29.03
C LEU A 100 8.26 -1.61 30.24
N PHE A 101 7.00 -1.15 30.33
CA PHE A 101 6.53 -0.36 31.46
C PHE A 101 6.64 -1.13 32.77
N THR A 102 6.21 -2.39 32.77
CA THR A 102 6.28 -3.26 33.94
C THR A 102 7.72 -3.52 34.36
N ARG A 103 8.64 -3.77 33.41
CA ARG A 103 10.08 -3.93 33.72
C ARG A 103 10.70 -2.67 34.31
N LEU A 104 10.39 -1.49 33.77
CA LEU A 104 10.87 -0.22 34.32
C LEU A 104 10.29 0.04 35.70
N PHE A 105 9.01 -0.26 35.92
CA PHE A 105 8.37 -0.13 37.22
C PHE A 105 9.04 -1.02 38.26
N TYR A 106 9.30 -2.31 37.95
CA TYR A 106 10.04 -3.20 38.85
C TYR A 106 11.50 -2.78 39.05
N PHE A 107 12.17 -2.24 38.04
CA PHE A 107 13.55 -1.74 38.19
C PHE A 107 13.62 -0.50 39.10
N VAL A 108 12.65 0.41 39.00
CA VAL A 108 12.58 1.64 39.82
C VAL A 108 12.07 1.37 41.23
N VAL A 109 11.04 0.55 41.37
CA VAL A 109 10.41 0.25 42.68
C VAL A 109 11.12 -0.88 43.42
N GLY A 110 11.66 -1.87 42.71
CA GLY A 110 12.34 -3.04 43.28
C GLY A 110 13.87 -2.95 43.32
N GLY A 111 14.50 -1.97 42.66
CA GLY A 111 15.95 -1.73 42.70
C GLY A 111 16.42 -0.87 43.89
N GLY A 112 15.52 -0.57 44.84
CA GLY A 112 15.75 0.29 46.01
C GLY A 112 15.81 -0.46 47.35
N VAL A 113 16.19 -1.73 47.36
CA VAL A 113 16.57 -2.50 48.56
C VAL A 113 17.94 -3.12 48.33
#